data_AF-A0A4R5DS22-F1
#
_entry.id   AF-A0A4R5DS22-F1
#
_cell.length_a   1.000
_cell.length_b   1.000
_cell.length_c   1.000
_cell.angle_alpha   90.00
_cell.angle_beta   90.00
_cell.angle_gamma   90.00
#
_symmetry.space_group_name_H-M   'P 1'
#
loop_
_entity.id
_entity.type
_entity.pdbx_description
1 polymer ?
#
loop_
_entity_poly.entity_id
_entity_poly.type
_entity_poly.pdbx_seq_one_letter_code
_entity_poly.pdbx_strand_id
1 'polypeptide(L)'
;MQTSTGVLIMTMIKLNRHDYDNWKDYFKTTFEETKKYDRIQVGLHGQTIIEKYVPLDKSDKTEIKVGYLDETLIYWKFENPLTEGYNRQQEVEYFYRYDFSSGQSYGGPGLEFIDINVQAIDKQLREGLKGKEIQYFKDGHLIKSEVFMDYDSDQESYPNTIYFTKTSAWQKFRNLFSKPKDEAELHTKEIELSNIFGGLK
;
A
#
# COMPACT_ATOMS: atom_id res chain seq x y z
N MET A 1 -6.96 -49.49 -14.29
CA MET A 1 -7.13 -48.02 -14.28
C MET A 1 -6.24 -47.46 -13.18
N GLN A 2 -5.09 -46.90 -13.54
CA GLN A 2 -4.22 -46.17 -12.61
C GLN A 2 -4.69 -44.72 -12.56
N THR A 3 -5.14 -44.26 -11.40
CA THR A 3 -5.40 -42.85 -11.14
C THR A 3 -4.08 -42.20 -10.75
N SER A 4 -3.58 -41.31 -11.62
CA SER A 4 -2.45 -40.43 -11.36
C SER A 4 -2.89 -39.39 -10.32
N THR A 5 -2.36 -39.51 -9.11
CA THR A 5 -2.41 -38.46 -8.10
C THR A 5 -1.34 -37.43 -8.47
N GLY A 6 -1.77 -36.36 -9.17
CA GLY A 6 -0.93 -35.18 -9.38
C GLY A 6 -0.71 -34.49 -8.04
N VAL A 7 0.46 -34.69 -7.45
CA VAL A 7 0.95 -33.90 -6.33
C VAL A 7 1.31 -32.52 -6.88
N LEU A 8 0.46 -31.53 -6.62
CA LEU A 8 0.82 -30.12 -6.80
C LEU A 8 1.87 -29.79 -5.75
N ILE A 9 3.14 -29.83 -6.15
CA ILE A 9 4.25 -29.30 -5.36
C ILE A 9 4.08 -27.78 -5.39
N MET A 10 3.41 -27.24 -4.38
CA MET A 10 3.38 -25.81 -4.13
C MET A 10 4.74 -25.43 -3.54
N THR A 11 5.70 -25.21 -4.44
CA THR A 11 7.05 -24.76 -4.09
C THR A 11 6.91 -23.42 -3.37
N MET A 12 7.03 -23.42 -2.05
CA MET A 12 7.33 -22.20 -1.31
C MET A 12 8.73 -21.77 -1.74
N ILE A 13 8.81 -20.90 -2.75
CA ILE A 13 10.08 -20.32 -3.17
C ILE A 13 10.53 -19.44 -2.01
N LYS A 14 11.53 -19.92 -1.27
CA LYS A 14 12.28 -19.09 -0.33
C LYS A 14 13.16 -18.18 -1.19
N LEU A 15 12.64 -17.02 -1.55
CA LEU A 15 13.35 -16.03 -2.35
C LEU A 15 14.57 -15.55 -1.56
N ASN A 16 15.76 -15.83 -2.07
CA ASN A 16 17.00 -15.29 -1.53
C ASN A 16 17.38 -14.06 -2.35
N ARG A 17 17.96 -13.03 -1.73
CA ARG A 17 18.46 -11.85 -2.45
C ARG A 17 19.34 -12.23 -3.66
N HIS A 18 20.13 -13.29 -3.53
CA HIS A 18 21.03 -13.79 -4.57
C HIS A 18 20.33 -14.20 -5.89
N ASP A 19 19.01 -14.31 -5.89
CA ASP A 19 18.22 -14.59 -7.09
C ASP A 19 18.02 -13.34 -7.97
N TYR A 20 18.40 -12.15 -7.47
CA TYR A 20 18.15 -10.86 -8.11
C TYR A 20 19.34 -9.90 -8.01
N ASP A 21 19.51 -9.04 -9.01
CA ASP A 21 20.63 -8.09 -9.05
C ASP A 21 20.39 -6.83 -8.22
N ASN A 22 19.16 -6.31 -8.22
CA ASN A 22 18.77 -5.05 -7.57
C ASN A 22 17.25 -4.97 -7.38
N TRP A 23 16.76 -3.87 -6.78
CA TRP A 23 15.33 -3.67 -6.56
C TRP A 23 14.47 -3.70 -7.83
N LYS A 24 14.95 -3.14 -8.95
CA LYS A 24 14.18 -3.12 -10.21
C LYS A 24 14.00 -4.53 -10.74
N ASP A 25 15.07 -5.32 -10.71
CA ASP A 25 15.04 -6.72 -11.10
C ASP A 25 14.12 -7.55 -10.19
N TYR A 26 14.25 -7.37 -8.87
CA TYR A 26 13.39 -8.01 -7.88
C TYR A 26 11.90 -7.78 -8.16
N PHE A 27 11.46 -6.52 -8.27
CA PHE A 27 10.04 -6.22 -8.46
C PHE A 27 9.53 -6.68 -9.82
N LYS A 28 10.30 -6.44 -10.89
CA LYS A 28 9.95 -6.90 -12.22
C LYS A 28 9.73 -8.42 -12.24
N THR A 29 10.71 -9.19 -11.78
CA THR A 29 10.65 -10.65 -11.81
C THR A 29 9.55 -11.17 -10.89
N THR A 30 9.40 -10.62 -9.67
CA THR A 30 8.34 -11.01 -8.73
C THR A 30 6.93 -10.84 -9.34
N PHE A 31 6.64 -9.71 -9.98
CA PHE A 31 5.33 -9.50 -10.60
C PHE A 31 5.12 -10.32 -11.88
N GLU A 32 6.17 -10.51 -12.69
CA GLU A 32 6.13 -11.37 -13.88
C GLU A 32 5.87 -12.85 -13.53
N GLU A 33 6.51 -13.37 -12.48
CA GLU A 33 6.36 -14.76 -12.03
C GLU A 33 4.99 -15.04 -11.43
N THR A 34 4.47 -14.10 -10.63
CA THR A 34 3.16 -14.25 -9.97
C THR A 34 1.99 -14.13 -10.95
N LYS A 35 2.21 -13.54 -12.14
CA LYS A 35 1.19 -13.33 -13.18
C LYS A 35 -0.10 -12.71 -12.64
N LYS A 36 0.03 -11.83 -11.63
CA LYS A 36 -1.08 -11.05 -11.06
C LYS A 36 -1.10 -9.62 -11.56
N TYR A 37 0.07 -9.08 -11.89
CA TYR A 37 0.24 -7.69 -12.27
C TYR A 37 1.08 -7.57 -13.54
N ASP A 38 0.69 -6.65 -14.41
CA ASP A 38 1.46 -6.25 -15.58
C ASP A 38 2.14 -4.91 -15.32
N ARG A 39 3.40 -4.79 -15.74
CA ARG A 39 4.11 -3.52 -15.75
C ARG A 39 3.69 -2.70 -16.97
N ILE A 40 3.01 -1.58 -16.75
CA ILE A 40 2.45 -0.77 -17.84
C ILE A 40 3.17 0.55 -18.08
N GLN A 41 3.93 1.04 -17.10
CA GLN A 41 4.59 2.33 -17.22
C GLN A 41 5.88 2.39 -16.42
N VAL A 42 6.89 2.98 -17.04
CA VAL A 42 8.11 3.46 -16.39
C VAL A 42 8.21 4.95 -16.67
N GLY A 43 8.30 5.77 -15.63
CA GLY A 43 8.39 7.21 -15.72
C GLY A 43 9.50 7.78 -14.86
N LEU A 44 9.80 9.05 -15.06
CA LEU A 44 10.72 9.81 -14.21
C LEU A 44 9.96 10.91 -13.49
N HIS A 45 10.23 11.07 -12.20
CA HIS A 45 9.84 12.24 -11.43
C HIS A 45 11.09 12.85 -10.78
N GLY A 46 11.60 13.92 -11.37
CA GLY A 46 12.95 14.38 -11.06
C GLY A 46 13.98 13.31 -11.45
N GLN A 47 14.74 12.82 -10.46
CA GLN A 47 15.72 11.75 -10.65
C GLN A 47 15.16 10.35 -10.30
N THR A 48 13.96 10.28 -9.73
CA THR A 48 13.35 9.03 -9.30
C THR A 48 12.71 8.32 -10.48
N ILE A 49 13.08 7.07 -10.71
CA ILE A 49 12.40 6.16 -11.64
C ILE A 49 11.17 5.60 -10.94
N ILE A 50 10.01 5.68 -11.58
CA ILE A 50 8.76 5.17 -11.06
C ILE A 50 8.26 4.08 -11.99
N GLU A 51 8.11 2.87 -11.47
CA GLU A 51 7.44 1.77 -12.15
C GLU A 51 6.01 1.63 -11.63
N LYS A 52 5.06 1.44 -12.55
CA LYS A 52 3.65 1.21 -12.23
C LYS A 52 3.22 -0.15 -12.75
N TYR A 53 2.63 -0.92 -11.85
CA TYR A 53 2.06 -2.23 -12.09
C TYR A 53 0.54 -2.16 -11.87
N VAL A 54 -0.21 -2.78 -12.78
CA VAL A 54 -1.68 -2.83 -12.73
C VAL A 54 -2.16 -4.28 -12.74
N PRO A 55 -3.30 -4.58 -12.13
CA PRO A 55 -3.74 -5.94 -11.99
C PRO A 55 -4.20 -6.49 -13.33
N LEU A 56 -3.91 -7.76 -13.58
CA LEU A 56 -4.40 -8.51 -14.74
C LEU A 56 -5.89 -8.84 -14.61
N ASP A 57 -6.37 -9.06 -13.39
CA ASP A 57 -7.80 -9.18 -13.11
C ASP A 57 -8.45 -7.79 -13.14
N LYS A 58 -9.40 -7.59 -14.05
CA LYS A 58 -10.11 -6.31 -14.21
C LYS A 58 -11.02 -5.96 -13.04
N SER A 59 -11.38 -6.94 -12.20
CA SER A 59 -12.16 -6.71 -10.99
C SER A 59 -11.32 -6.08 -9.88
N ASP A 60 -10.02 -6.38 -9.84
CA ASP A 60 -9.05 -5.71 -8.99
C ASP A 60 -8.75 -4.30 -9.54
N LYS A 61 -8.67 -3.34 -8.63
CA LYS A 61 -8.38 -1.92 -8.90
C LYS A 61 -7.13 -1.43 -8.17
N THR A 62 -6.41 -2.32 -7.50
CA THR A 62 -5.19 -2.03 -6.78
C THR A 62 -4.04 -1.86 -7.76
N GLU A 63 -3.48 -0.66 -7.84
CA GLU A 63 -2.26 -0.39 -8.58
C GLU A 63 -1.07 -0.39 -7.63
N ILE A 64 0.08 -0.89 -8.09
CA ILE A 64 1.31 -0.87 -7.31
C ILE A 64 2.29 0.10 -7.98
N LYS A 65 2.78 1.07 -7.22
CA LYS A 65 3.81 2.01 -7.67
C LYS A 65 5.08 1.78 -6.89
N VAL A 66 6.20 1.68 -7.59
CA VAL A 66 7.52 1.50 -6.98
C VAL A 66 8.44 2.62 -7.44
N GLY A 67 9.10 3.29 -6.50
CA GLY A 67 9.99 4.41 -6.75
C GLY A 67 11.44 4.09 -6.42
N TYR A 68 12.34 4.30 -7.37
CA TYR A 68 13.78 4.05 -7.24
C TYR A 68 14.58 5.32 -7.45
N LEU A 69 15.58 5.56 -6.60
CA LEU A 69 16.60 6.57 -6.82
C LEU A 69 17.96 5.86 -6.81
N ASP A 70 18.67 5.94 -7.93
CA ASP A 70 19.86 5.14 -8.20
C ASP A 70 19.58 3.63 -8.00
N GLU A 71 20.21 3.00 -7.00
CA GLU A 71 20.04 1.59 -6.63
C GLU A 71 19.20 1.39 -5.36
N THR A 72 18.63 2.47 -4.81
CA THR A 72 17.82 2.43 -3.58
C THR A 72 16.32 2.44 -3.87
N LEU A 73 15.56 1.73 -3.05
CA LEU A 73 14.10 1.75 -3.07
C LEU A 73 13.60 2.89 -2.18
N ILE A 74 12.99 3.92 -2.77
CA ILE A 74 12.48 5.08 -2.04
C ILE A 74 11.11 4.80 -1.44
N TYR A 75 10.22 4.19 -2.22
CA TYR A 75 8.91 3.79 -1.74
C TYR A 75 8.36 2.67 -2.60
N TRP A 76 7.34 2.03 -2.06
CA TRP A 76 6.36 1.32 -2.82
C TRP A 76 4.97 1.63 -2.26
N LYS A 77 3.93 1.64 -3.10
CA LYS A 77 2.60 2.08 -2.69
C LYS A 77 1.54 1.22 -3.34
N PHE A 78 0.52 0.86 -2.57
CA PHE A 78 -0.68 0.18 -3.05
C PHE A 78 -1.81 1.21 -3.14
N GLU A 79 -2.20 1.58 -4.35
CA GLU A 79 -3.24 2.56 -4.58
C GLU A 79 -4.53 1.86 -5.03
N ASN A 80 -5.62 2.03 -4.29
CA ASN A 80 -6.92 1.52 -4.68
C ASN A 80 -8.01 2.60 -4.48
N PRO A 81 -8.91 2.84 -5.44
CA PRO A 81 -9.96 3.86 -5.31
C PRO A 81 -10.92 3.62 -4.15
N LEU A 82 -11.00 2.39 -3.62
CA LEU A 82 -11.83 2.09 -2.46
C LEU A 82 -11.20 2.58 -1.15
N THR A 83 -9.89 2.80 -1.08
CA THR A 83 -9.15 3.15 0.14
C THR A 83 -8.48 4.51 0.04
N GLU A 84 -9.28 5.57 -0.13
CA GLU A 84 -8.77 6.94 -0.29
C GLU A 84 -7.93 7.41 0.90
N GLY A 85 -8.30 7.00 2.12
CA GLY A 85 -7.53 7.28 3.33
C GLY A 85 -6.16 6.64 3.27
N TYR A 86 -6.12 5.32 3.05
CA TYR A 86 -4.85 4.60 2.95
C TYR A 86 -3.96 5.13 1.82
N ASN A 87 -4.53 5.50 0.67
CA ASN A 87 -3.77 6.12 -0.42
C ASN A 87 -3.10 7.42 0.03
N ARG A 88 -3.84 8.30 0.72
CA ARG A 88 -3.30 9.57 1.24
C ARG A 88 -2.26 9.36 2.33
N GLN A 89 -2.42 8.34 3.16
CA GLN A 89 -1.42 8.01 4.17
C GLN A 89 -0.06 7.73 3.51
N GLN A 90 -0.07 6.90 2.46
CA GLN A 90 1.14 6.52 1.74
C GLN A 90 1.79 7.69 0.97
N GLU A 91 1.09 8.79 0.67
CA GLU A 91 1.66 9.92 -0.09
C GLU A 91 2.93 10.49 0.55
N VAL A 92 2.97 10.53 1.88
CA VAL A 92 4.09 11.06 2.67
C VAL A 92 5.09 9.99 3.11
N GLU A 93 4.77 8.71 2.90
CA GLU A 93 5.62 7.59 3.28
C GLU A 93 6.73 7.36 2.24
N TYR A 94 7.96 7.27 2.74
CA TYR A 94 9.14 6.81 2.03
C TYR A 94 10.01 6.05 3.03
N PHE A 95 10.86 5.17 2.52
CA PHE A 95 11.70 4.36 3.35
C PHE A 95 12.93 5.10 3.85
N TYR A 96 13.38 4.78 5.05
CA TYR A 96 14.72 5.09 5.54
C TYR A 96 15.62 3.86 5.47
N ARG A 97 16.93 4.10 5.35
CA ARG A 97 17.98 3.08 5.25
C ARG A 97 17.86 1.93 6.25
N TYR A 98 17.37 2.22 7.46
CA TYR A 98 17.33 1.28 8.59
C TYR A 98 15.91 0.86 9.00
N ASP A 99 14.89 1.08 8.16
CA ASP A 99 13.49 0.77 8.52
C ASP A 99 13.26 -0.69 8.97
N PHE A 100 14.07 -1.61 8.46
CA PHE A 100 13.99 -3.03 8.81
C PHE A 100 15.16 -3.54 9.66
N SER A 101 16.06 -2.65 10.08
CA SER A 101 17.22 -3.01 10.90
C SER A 101 16.92 -2.84 12.39
N SER A 102 17.34 -3.80 13.21
CA SER A 102 17.19 -3.67 14.67
C SER A 102 18.19 -2.65 15.24
N GLY A 103 17.70 -1.76 16.11
CA GLY A 103 18.54 -0.84 16.90
C GLY A 103 18.85 0.52 16.28
N GLN A 104 18.50 0.77 15.01
CA GLN A 104 18.60 2.10 14.39
C GLN A 104 17.26 2.45 13.73
N SER A 105 16.69 3.60 14.09
CA SER A 105 15.36 4.00 13.62
C SER A 105 15.37 4.97 12.44
N TYR A 106 16.53 5.58 12.13
CA TYR A 106 16.62 6.64 11.12
C TYR A 106 17.97 6.60 10.38
N GLY A 107 17.94 6.84 9.08
CA GLY A 107 19.12 6.88 8.21
C GLY A 107 18.88 7.75 6.97
N GLY A 108 19.74 7.61 5.95
CA GLY A 108 19.50 8.24 4.65
C GLY A 108 18.19 7.75 4.00
N PRO A 109 17.64 8.49 3.02
CA PRO A 109 16.45 8.07 2.31
C PRO A 109 16.73 6.84 1.46
N GLY A 110 15.75 5.94 1.42
CA GLY A 110 15.75 4.73 0.60
C GLY A 110 16.37 3.50 1.25
N LEU A 111 15.89 2.33 0.82
CA LEU A 111 16.41 1.03 1.22
C LEU A 111 17.47 0.55 0.26
N GLU A 112 18.60 0.12 0.82
CA GLU A 112 19.59 -0.64 0.06
C GLU A 112 19.06 -2.02 -0.29
N PHE A 113 19.50 -2.55 -1.43
CA PHE A 113 19.19 -3.90 -1.84
C PHE A 113 20.04 -4.91 -1.05
N ILE A 114 19.62 -5.23 0.18
CA ILE A 114 20.28 -6.17 1.10
C ILE A 114 19.29 -7.17 1.68
N ASP A 115 19.77 -8.33 2.14
CA ASP A 115 18.94 -9.50 2.50
C ASP A 115 17.80 -9.17 3.46
N ILE A 116 18.09 -8.40 4.52
CA ILE A 116 17.08 -8.03 5.52
C ILE A 116 15.95 -7.20 4.93
N ASN A 117 16.27 -6.26 4.02
CA ASN A 117 15.27 -5.43 3.37
C ASN A 117 14.47 -6.25 2.35
N VAL A 118 15.13 -7.09 1.56
CA VAL A 118 14.46 -7.97 0.59
C VAL A 118 13.51 -8.92 1.31
N GLN A 119 13.92 -9.52 2.42
CA GLN A 119 13.05 -10.41 3.21
C GLN A 119 11.84 -9.68 3.81
N ALA A 120 12.04 -8.44 4.29
CA ALA A 120 10.94 -7.64 4.82
C ALA A 120 9.91 -7.27 3.74
N ILE A 121 10.39 -6.80 2.59
CA ILE A 121 9.55 -6.48 1.42
C ILE A 121 8.86 -7.75 0.89
N ASP A 122 9.57 -8.86 0.78
CA ASP A 122 9.00 -10.15 0.36
C ASP A 122 7.88 -10.61 1.29
N LYS A 123 8.11 -10.55 2.61
CA LYS A 123 7.10 -10.88 3.61
C LYS A 123 5.84 -10.03 3.40
N GLN A 124 6.00 -8.72 3.21
CA GLN A 124 4.88 -7.80 2.96
C GLN A 124 4.15 -8.09 1.65
N LEU A 125 4.85 -8.41 0.55
CA LEU A 125 4.21 -8.81 -0.71
C LEU A 125 3.44 -10.10 -0.59
N ARG A 126 3.98 -11.08 0.15
CA ARG A 126 3.36 -12.40 0.29
C ARG A 126 2.15 -12.37 1.20
N GLU A 127 2.25 -11.66 2.33
CA GLU A 127 1.18 -11.59 3.32
C GLU A 127 0.09 -10.58 2.95
N GLY A 128 0.43 -9.55 2.16
CA GLY A 128 -0.49 -8.48 1.81
C GLY A 128 -0.64 -7.42 2.90
N LEU A 129 -1.64 -6.57 2.74
CA LEU A 129 -1.97 -5.52 3.70
C LEU A 129 -2.77 -6.09 4.87
N LYS A 130 -2.48 -5.60 6.08
CA LYS A 130 -3.20 -5.93 7.31
C LYS A 130 -3.72 -4.67 7.98
N GLY A 131 -4.90 -4.76 8.57
CA GLY A 131 -5.64 -3.64 9.12
C GLY A 131 -6.83 -3.23 8.25
N LYS A 132 -7.40 -2.06 8.54
CA LYS A 132 -8.66 -1.58 7.97
C LYS A 132 -8.73 -0.07 7.80
N GLU A 133 -9.57 0.37 6.89
CA GLU A 133 -9.97 1.77 6.75
C GLU A 133 -11.45 1.92 7.09
N ILE A 134 -11.78 2.89 7.96
CA ILE A 134 -13.16 3.32 8.23
C ILE A 134 -13.37 4.68 7.57
N GLN A 135 -14.26 4.72 6.58
CA GLN A 135 -14.61 5.92 5.84
C GLN A 135 -15.91 6.54 6.38
N TYR A 136 -15.93 7.86 6.50
CA TYR A 136 -17.07 8.61 6.99
C TYR A 136 -17.59 9.54 5.89
N PHE A 137 -18.87 9.37 5.54
CA PHE A 137 -19.53 10.13 4.49
C PHE A 137 -20.62 11.03 5.07
N LYS A 138 -20.70 12.26 4.55
CA LYS A 138 -21.80 13.19 4.82
C LYS A 138 -22.29 13.76 3.50
N ASP A 139 -23.60 13.76 3.28
CA ASP A 139 -24.21 14.22 2.02
C ASP A 139 -23.60 13.53 0.78
N GLY A 140 -23.25 12.24 0.89
CA GLY A 140 -22.58 11.48 -0.18
C GLY A 140 -21.10 11.82 -0.43
N HIS A 141 -20.50 12.71 0.36
CA HIS A 141 -19.09 13.10 0.23
C HIS A 141 -18.24 12.48 1.35
N LEU A 142 -17.07 11.94 1.01
CA LEU A 142 -16.09 11.49 1.99
C LEU A 142 -15.55 12.69 2.77
N ILE A 143 -15.76 12.71 4.10
CA ILE A 143 -15.34 13.82 4.95
C ILE A 143 -14.06 13.52 5.73
N LYS A 144 -13.90 12.28 6.18
CA LYS A 144 -12.70 11.76 6.85
C LYS A 144 -12.58 10.24 6.66
N SER A 145 -11.36 9.73 6.82
CA SER A 145 -11.07 8.31 7.00
C SER A 145 -10.23 8.10 8.25
N GLU A 146 -10.40 6.96 8.90
CA GLU A 146 -9.53 6.46 9.97
C GLU A 146 -8.86 5.18 9.47
N VAL A 147 -7.53 5.17 9.38
CA VAL A 147 -6.74 4.04 8.89
C VAL A 147 -6.04 3.37 10.07
N PHE A 148 -6.30 2.08 10.24
CA PHE A 148 -5.72 1.22 11.26
C PHE A 148 -4.80 0.22 10.55
N MET A 149 -3.52 0.19 10.92
CA MET A 149 -2.54 -0.72 10.33
C MET A 149 -2.05 -1.70 11.39
N ASP A 150 -2.12 -3.00 11.10
CA ASP A 150 -1.60 -4.02 12.01
C ASP A 150 -0.12 -4.23 11.74
N TYR A 151 0.72 -3.39 12.35
CA TYR A 151 2.16 -3.65 12.40
C TYR A 151 2.42 -4.80 13.40
N ASP A 152 3.41 -5.67 13.13
CA ASP A 152 3.75 -6.96 13.81
C ASP A 152 3.83 -6.96 15.37
N SER A 153 3.52 -5.86 16.08
CA SER A 153 3.36 -5.80 17.54
C SER A 153 1.90 -5.92 17.95
N ASP A 154 1.61 -6.74 18.97
CA ASP A 154 0.30 -6.98 19.60
C ASP A 154 -0.38 -5.74 20.25
N GLN A 155 -0.07 -4.52 19.81
CA GLN A 155 -0.70 -3.28 20.26
C GLN A 155 -1.54 -2.69 19.13
N GLU A 156 -2.80 -2.39 19.41
CA GLU A 156 -3.68 -1.65 18.49
C GLU A 156 -2.98 -0.36 18.06
N SER A 157 -2.68 -0.23 16.76
CA SER A 157 -2.11 1.01 16.25
C SER A 157 -3.12 2.14 16.39
N TYR A 158 -2.64 3.31 16.83
CA TYR A 158 -3.50 4.50 16.85
C TYR A 158 -3.91 4.82 15.40
N PRO A 159 -5.21 5.04 15.14
CA PRO A 159 -5.65 5.30 13.79
C PRO A 159 -5.06 6.60 13.25
N ASN A 160 -4.58 6.55 12.01
CA ASN A 160 -4.24 7.77 11.30
C ASN A 160 -5.54 8.37 10.73
N THR A 161 -5.92 9.53 11.26
CA THR A 161 -7.15 10.23 10.83
C THR A 161 -6.85 11.22 9.71
N ILE A 162 -7.48 11.01 8.56
CA ILE A 162 -7.26 11.79 7.34
C ILE A 162 -8.52 12.56 7.02
N TYR A 163 -8.42 13.89 6.96
CA TYR A 163 -9.56 14.76 6.64
C TYR A 163 -9.55 15.15 5.16
N PHE A 164 -10.67 14.93 4.49
CA PHE A 164 -10.84 15.24 3.06
C PHE A 164 -11.45 16.61 2.83
N THR A 165 -12.19 17.12 3.81
CA THR A 165 -12.76 18.47 3.76
C THR A 165 -11.72 19.51 4.18
N LYS A 166 -11.19 20.24 3.20
CA LYS A 166 -10.63 21.57 3.48
C LYS A 166 -11.81 22.46 3.83
N THR A 167 -12.19 22.52 5.10
CA THR A 167 -13.17 23.53 5.55
C THR A 167 -12.55 24.90 5.31
N SER A 168 -12.90 25.50 4.16
CA SER A 168 -12.56 26.87 3.84
C SER A 168 -13.07 27.74 5.00
N ALA A 169 -12.24 28.69 5.46
CA ALA A 169 -12.64 29.63 6.51
C ALA A 169 -13.99 30.31 6.20
N TRP A 170 -14.33 30.46 4.91
CA TRP A 170 -15.61 30.96 4.42
C TRP A 170 -16.81 30.01 4.66
N GLN A 171 -16.61 28.69 4.60
CA GLN A 171 -17.64 27.71 4.97
C GLN A 171 -17.90 27.72 6.47
N LYS A 172 -16.86 27.87 7.31
CA LYS A 172 -17.01 28.04 8.77
C LYS A 172 -17.79 29.32 9.09
N PHE A 173 -17.52 30.41 8.39
CA PHE A 173 -18.26 31.68 8.51
C PHE A 173 -19.70 31.57 8.04
N ARG A 174 -19.99 30.97 6.87
CA ARG A 174 -21.39 30.75 6.42
C ARG A 174 -22.18 29.85 7.37
N ASN A 175 -21.56 28.82 7.93
CA ASN A 175 -22.20 27.89 8.87
C ASN A 175 -22.63 28.56 10.18
N LEU A 176 -22.02 29.69 10.57
CA LEU A 176 -22.46 30.52 11.70
C LEU A 176 -23.77 31.29 11.43
N PHE A 177 -24.13 31.51 10.15
CA PHE A 177 -25.31 32.29 9.75
C PHE A 177 -26.40 31.48 9.05
N SER A 178 -26.15 30.21 8.72
CA SER A 178 -27.18 29.28 8.24
C SER A 178 -27.84 28.54 9.40
N LYS A 179 -29.18 28.49 9.40
CA LYS A 179 -29.97 27.58 10.24
C LYS A 179 -29.44 26.14 10.09
N PRO A 180 -29.51 25.30 11.15
CA PRO A 180 -29.09 23.90 11.04
C PRO A 180 -29.88 23.25 9.91
N LYS A 181 -29.20 22.95 8.80
CA LYS A 181 -29.73 22.06 7.78
C LYS A 181 -29.87 20.69 8.44
N ASP A 182 -31.01 20.05 8.16
CA ASP A 182 -31.34 18.70 8.60
C ASP A 182 -30.11 17.79 8.67
N GLU A 183 -30.07 17.01 9.74
CA GLU A 183 -29.03 16.03 10.05
C GLU A 183 -28.93 15.00 8.92
N ALA A 184 -28.19 15.34 7.87
CA ALA A 184 -27.79 14.36 6.88
C ALA A 184 -27.04 13.25 7.62
N GLU A 185 -27.60 12.05 7.52
CA GLU A 185 -27.12 10.87 8.24
C GLU A 185 -25.66 10.62 7.91
N LEU A 186 -24.85 10.42 8.95
CA LEU A 186 -23.45 10.05 8.81
C LEU A 186 -23.41 8.58 8.38
N HIS A 187 -22.99 8.32 7.15
CA HIS A 187 -22.80 6.96 6.68
C HIS A 187 -21.35 6.52 6.87
N THR A 188 -21.15 5.33 7.44
CA THR A 188 -19.83 4.73 7.61
C THR A 188 -19.66 3.54 6.69
N LYS A 189 -18.43 3.35 6.21
CA LYS A 189 -18.04 2.18 5.41
C LYS A 189 -16.71 1.66 5.93
N GLU A 190 -16.69 0.39 6.31
CA GLU A 190 -15.49 -0.30 6.77
C GLU A 190 -14.91 -1.16 5.64
N ILE A 191 -13.60 -1.11 5.49
CA ILE A 191 -12.86 -1.79 4.43
C ILE A 191 -11.66 -2.49 5.05
N GLU A 192 -11.66 -3.81 4.99
CA GLU A 192 -10.48 -4.62 5.34
C GLU A 192 -9.42 -4.47 4.25
N LEU A 193 -8.20 -4.06 4.60
CA LEU A 193 -7.13 -3.81 3.63
C LEU A 193 -6.62 -5.10 2.98
N SER A 194 -6.76 -6.24 3.66
CA SER A 194 -6.46 -7.56 3.10
C SER A 194 -7.37 -7.94 1.92
N ASN A 195 -8.59 -7.37 1.84
CA ASN A 195 -9.47 -7.53 0.68
C ASN A 195 -9.04 -6.66 -0.51
N ILE A 196 -8.23 -5.62 -0.27
CA ILE A 196 -7.67 -4.73 -1.29
C ILE A 196 -6.38 -5.32 -1.85
N PHE A 197 -5.52 -5.84 -0.99
CA PHE A 197 -4.32 -6.55 -1.38
C PHE A 197 -4.00 -7.67 -0.39
N GLY A 198 -4.44 -8.89 -0.72
CA GLY A 198 -4.22 -10.10 0.09
C GLY A 198 -2.90 -10.83 -0.19
N GLY A 199 -1.96 -10.16 -0.86
CA GLY A 199 -0.63 -10.67 -1.17
C GLY A 199 -0.51 -11.51 -2.45
N LEU A 200 0.73 -11.82 -2.81
CA LEU A 200 1.08 -12.44 -4.08
C LEU A 200 1.00 -13.97 -4.10
N LYS A 201 1.00 -14.63 -2.93
CA LYS A 201 0.94 -16.10 -2.74
C LYS A 201 2.04 -16.90 -3.45
#